data_AF-A0A939IRL1-F1
#
_entry.id   AF-A0A939IRL1-F1
#
_cell.length_a   1.000
_cell.length_b   1.000
_cell.length_c   1.000
_cell.angle_alpha   90.00
_cell.angle_beta   90.00
_cell.angle_gamma   90.00
#
_symmetry.space_group_name_H-M   'P 1'
#
loop_
_entity.id
_entity.type
_entity.pdbx_description
1 polymer ?
#
loop_
_entity_poly.entity_id
_entity_poly.type
_entity_poly.pdbx_seq_one_letter_code
_entity_poly.pdbx_strand_id
1 'polypeptide(L)'
;LMESGRPIGGKYNFDKQNRRPWSPTEQVPTPRAFRSDKLTQEVLHLVSQEFSDNPGKLEHFNYAVCREQALLALDDFIQNRLAKFGDYQDALADNQPAV
;
A
#
# COMPACT_ATOMS: atom_id res chain seq x y z
N LEU A 1 5.58 18.88 -10.07
CA LEU A 1 5.42 18.28 -11.42
C LEU A 1 5.31 19.31 -12.55
N MET A 2 5.24 20.62 -12.26
CA MET A 2 5.19 21.69 -13.27
C MET A 2 6.34 22.67 -13.06
N GLU A 3 6.87 23.21 -14.14
CA GLU A 3 7.86 24.28 -14.15
C GLU A 3 7.44 25.32 -15.20
N SER A 4 7.20 26.56 -14.75
CA SER A 4 6.78 27.67 -15.62
C SER A 4 5.59 27.32 -16.54
N GLY A 5 4.57 26.66 -15.99
CA GLY A 5 3.36 26.27 -16.73
C GLY A 5 3.52 25.06 -17.66
N ARG A 6 4.70 24.45 -17.74
CA ARG A 6 4.97 23.24 -18.53
C ARG A 6 5.26 22.04 -17.63
N PRO A 7 4.99 20.80 -18.08
CA PRO A 7 5.29 19.61 -17.29
C PRO A 7 6.81 19.43 -17.15
N ILE A 8 7.27 19.14 -15.93
CA ILE A 8 8.66 18.73 -15.69
C ILE A 8 8.93 17.46 -16.51
N GLY A 9 10.07 17.41 -17.22
CA GLY A 9 10.41 16.30 -18.12
C GLY A 9 9.71 16.35 -19.49
N GLY A 10 8.99 17.43 -19.80
CA GLY A 10 8.47 17.72 -21.15
C GLY A 10 7.27 16.88 -21.59
N LYS A 11 6.75 15.99 -20.72
CA LYS A 11 5.58 15.15 -20.98
C LYS A 11 4.67 15.14 -19.76
N TYR A 12 3.36 15.15 -20.00
CA TYR A 12 2.37 15.04 -18.92
C TYR A 12 2.24 13.63 -18.35
N ASN A 13 2.64 12.60 -19.11
CA ASN A 13 2.38 11.21 -18.76
C ASN A 13 3.58 10.32 -19.14
N PHE A 14 3.95 9.42 -18.22
CA PHE A 14 5.03 8.44 -18.33
C PHE A 14 4.53 6.98 -18.22
N ASP A 15 3.23 6.72 -18.24
CA ASP A 15 2.56 5.41 -18.07
C ASP A 15 3.17 4.28 -18.91
N LYS A 16 3.58 4.57 -20.15
CA LYS A 16 4.23 3.58 -21.03
C LYS A 16 5.53 3.00 -20.46
N GLN A 17 6.14 3.67 -19.48
CA GLN A 17 7.37 3.25 -18.81
C GLN A 17 7.10 2.39 -17.57
N ASN A 18 5.85 2.31 -17.10
CA ASN A 18 5.47 1.69 -15.82
C ASN A 18 5.16 0.19 -15.91
N ARG A 19 5.83 -0.54 -16.81
CA ARG A 19 5.46 -1.91 -17.21
C ARG A 19 6.62 -2.90 -17.16
N ARG A 20 7.58 -2.70 -16.25
CA ARG A 20 8.68 -3.67 -16.11
C ARG A 20 8.15 -4.94 -15.43
N PRO A 21 8.54 -6.13 -15.91
CA PRO A 21 8.17 -7.37 -15.24
C PRO A 21 8.82 -7.43 -13.84
N TRP A 22 8.19 -8.17 -12.92
CA TRP A 22 8.75 -8.41 -11.60
C TRP A 22 10.06 -9.21 -11.69
N SER A 23 11.06 -8.83 -10.88
CA SER A 23 12.28 -9.62 -10.71
C SER A 23 12.21 -10.45 -9.42
N PRO A 24 12.42 -11.77 -9.44
CA PRO A 24 12.45 -12.60 -8.21
C PRO A 24 13.55 -12.21 -7.21
N THR A 25 14.57 -11.46 -7.64
CA THR A 25 15.64 -10.95 -6.78
C THR A 25 15.32 -9.59 -6.16
N GLU A 26 14.20 -8.98 -6.54
CA GLU A 26 13.74 -7.71 -5.99
C GLU A 26 13.35 -7.90 -4.52
N GLN A 27 13.82 -7.00 -3.66
CA GLN A 27 13.51 -7.00 -2.24
C GLN A 27 12.74 -5.73 -1.92
N VAL A 28 11.43 -5.88 -1.73
CA VAL A 28 10.59 -4.79 -1.25
C VAL A 28 10.26 -5.08 0.21
N PRO A 29 10.57 -4.16 1.15
CA PRO A 29 10.15 -4.32 2.53
C PRO A 29 8.64 -4.57 2.64
N THR A 30 8.18 -5.28 3.66
CA THR A 30 6.73 -5.42 3.93
C THR A 30 6.14 -4.07 4.33
N PRO A 31 4.92 -3.70 3.88
CA PRO A 31 4.26 -2.49 4.33
C PRO A 31 4.14 -2.43 5.84
N ARG A 32 4.28 -1.21 6.39
CA ARG A 32 4.10 -0.98 7.82
C ARG A 32 2.71 -1.46 8.28
N ALA A 33 2.70 -2.32 9.29
CA ALA A 33 1.51 -2.84 9.94
C ALA A 33 1.24 -2.12 11.26
N PHE A 34 -0.04 -1.91 11.60
CA PHE A 34 -0.46 -1.25 12.84
C PHE A 34 -1.20 -2.22 13.75
N ARG A 35 -0.78 -2.29 15.01
CA ARG A 35 -1.51 -3.08 16.01
C ARG A 35 -2.83 -2.40 16.34
N SER A 36 -3.91 -3.15 16.26
CA SER A 36 -5.25 -2.72 16.67
C SER A 36 -5.28 -2.34 18.16
N ASP A 37 -5.80 -1.15 18.45
CA ASP A 37 -6.02 -0.66 19.80
C ASP A 37 -7.30 -1.24 20.42
N LYS A 38 -7.63 -0.83 21.66
CA LYS A 38 -8.81 -1.35 22.36
C LYS A 38 -10.10 -1.13 21.59
N LEU A 39 -10.31 0.08 21.05
CA LEU A 39 -11.52 0.42 20.30
C LEU A 39 -11.61 -0.42 19.02
N THR A 40 -10.50 -0.56 18.30
CA THR A 40 -10.44 -1.38 17.09
C THR A 40 -10.75 -2.84 17.40
N GLN A 41 -10.23 -3.39 18.51
CA GLN A 41 -10.54 -4.76 18.95
C GLN A 41 -12.02 -4.96 19.28
N GLU A 42 -12.65 -3.99 19.96
CA GLU A 42 -14.09 -4.01 20.24
C GLU A 42 -14.91 -4.04 18.94
N VAL A 43 -14.53 -3.23 17.95
CA VAL A 43 -15.19 -3.22 16.63
C VAL A 43 -14.95 -4.53 15.87
N LEU A 44 -13.73 -5.07 15.87
CA LEU A 44 -13.44 -6.37 15.23
C LEU A 44 -14.29 -7.49 15.86
N HIS A 45 -14.47 -7.47 17.17
CA HIS A 45 -15.35 -8.42 17.84
C HIS A 45 -16.80 -8.25 17.39
N LEU A 46 -17.33 -7.03 17.37
CA LEU A 46 -18.68 -6.74 16.87
C LEU A 46 -18.86 -7.25 15.43
N VAL A 47 -17.92 -6.94 14.53
CA VAL A 47 -18.00 -7.35 13.13
C VAL A 47 -18.00 -8.88 13.01
N SER A 48 -17.19 -9.58 13.81
CA SER A 48 -17.15 -11.04 13.81
C SER A 48 -18.48 -11.69 14.20
N GLN A 49 -19.28 -11.03 15.04
CA GLN A 49 -20.56 -11.56 15.49
C GLN A 49 -21.68 -11.22 14.49
N GLU A 50 -21.76 -9.96 14.08
CA GLU A 50 -22.88 -9.46 13.25
C GLU A 50 -22.74 -9.85 11.77
N PHE A 51 -21.52 -10.12 11.31
CA PHE A 51 -21.21 -10.37 9.90
C PHE A 51 -20.40 -11.65 9.68
N SER A 52 -20.67 -12.69 10.47
CA SER A 52 -19.92 -13.95 10.46
C SER A 52 -19.91 -14.69 9.11
N ASP A 53 -20.95 -14.51 8.28
CA ASP A 53 -21.06 -15.15 6.96
C ASP A 53 -20.48 -14.29 5.81
N ASN A 54 -19.93 -13.10 6.10
CA ASN A 54 -19.35 -12.25 5.07
C ASN A 54 -17.98 -12.77 4.60
N PRO A 55 -17.63 -12.60 3.32
CA PRO A 55 -16.32 -12.99 2.82
C PRO A 55 -15.20 -12.15 3.45
N GLY A 56 -14.17 -12.83 3.95
CA GLY A 56 -12.99 -12.18 4.52
C GLY A 56 -12.50 -12.88 5.79
N LYS A 57 -11.40 -12.36 6.34
CA LYS A 57 -10.79 -12.79 7.59
C LYS A 57 -10.43 -11.56 8.40
N LEU A 58 -10.79 -11.54 9.69
CA LEU A 58 -10.47 -10.43 10.60
C LEU A 58 -9.12 -10.65 11.30
N GLU A 59 -8.60 -11.87 11.24
CA GLU A 59 -7.28 -12.21 11.75
C GLU A 59 -6.22 -11.35 11.06
N HIS A 60 -5.25 -10.87 11.85
CA HIS A 60 -4.16 -10.02 11.38
C HIS A 60 -4.57 -8.65 10.82
N PHE A 61 -5.73 -8.10 11.22
CA PHE A 61 -6.09 -6.71 10.92
C PHE A 61 -4.95 -5.75 11.30
N ASN A 62 -4.43 -5.04 10.30
CA ASN A 62 -3.18 -4.27 10.41
C ASN A 62 -3.27 -2.85 9.82
N TYR A 63 -4.46 -2.37 9.47
CA TYR A 63 -4.66 -1.05 8.86
C TYR A 63 -4.46 0.08 9.87
N ALA A 64 -4.03 1.24 9.35
CA ALA A 64 -4.05 2.49 10.08
C ALA A 64 -5.50 2.94 10.33
N VAL A 65 -5.85 3.20 11.59
CA VAL A 65 -7.20 3.65 12.00
C VAL A 65 -7.23 5.12 12.44
N CYS A 66 -6.06 5.77 12.51
CA CYS A 66 -5.96 7.19 12.82
C CYS A 66 -4.99 7.92 11.88
N ARG A 67 -5.06 9.26 11.90
CA ARG A 67 -4.23 10.13 11.06
C ARG A 67 -2.73 9.90 11.25
N GLU A 68 -2.29 9.75 12.50
CA GLU A 68 -0.88 9.59 12.83
C GLU A 68 -0.31 8.30 12.21
N GLN A 69 -1.06 7.19 12.32
CA GLN A 69 -0.71 5.93 11.67
C GLN A 69 -0.70 6.06 10.14
N ALA A 70 -1.69 6.74 9.56
CA ALA A 70 -1.75 6.96 8.12
C ALA A 70 -0.53 7.76 7.60
N LEU A 71 -0.07 8.75 8.36
CA LEU A 71 1.15 9.50 8.02
C LEU A 71 2.41 8.62 8.10
N LEU A 72 2.48 7.69 9.07
CA LEU A 72 3.57 6.71 9.14
C LEU A 72 3.55 5.72 7.97
N ALA A 73 2.38 5.34 7.49
CA ALA A 73 2.23 4.51 6.29
C ALA A 73 2.66 5.25 5.02
N LEU A 74 2.32 6.54 4.91
CA LEU A 74 2.77 7.40 3.81
C LEU A 74 4.29 7.53 3.78
N ASP A 75 4.90 7.82 4.93
CA ASP A 75 6.36 7.92 5.03
C ASP A 75 7.04 6.59 4.65
N ASP A 76 6.53 5.45 5.16
CA ASP A 76 7.02 4.13 4.77
C ASP A 76 6.96 3.90 3.25
N PHE A 77 5.87 4.30 2.59
CA PHE A 77 5.75 4.20 1.14
C PHE A 77 6.76 5.10 0.40
N ILE A 78 6.89 6.37 0.82
CA ILE A 78 7.82 7.32 0.20
C ILE A 78 9.26 6.83 0.30
N GLN A 79 9.67 6.33 1.47
CA GLN A 79 11.04 5.85 1.68
C GLN A 79 11.33 4.53 0.97
N ASN A 80 10.38 3.58 0.98
CA ASN A 80 10.67 2.19 0.61
C ASN A 80 10.12 1.75 -0.76
N ARG A 81 9.12 2.44 -1.33
CA ARG A 81 8.38 1.93 -2.51
C ARG A 81 8.22 2.95 -3.64
N LEU A 82 8.13 4.24 -3.34
CA LEU A 82 7.88 5.27 -4.34
C LEU A 82 8.89 5.25 -5.51
N ALA A 83 10.18 5.04 -5.22
CA ALA A 83 11.22 5.02 -6.24
C ALA A 83 11.04 3.93 -7.31
N LYS A 84 10.41 2.81 -6.95
CA LYS A 84 10.17 1.65 -7.84
C LYS A 84 8.69 1.48 -8.19
N PHE A 85 7.83 2.39 -7.74
CA PHE A 85 6.38 2.32 -7.95
C PHE A 85 6.03 2.22 -9.43
N GLY A 86 6.61 3.09 -10.26
CA GLY A 86 6.38 3.07 -11.71
C GLY A 86 6.84 1.76 -12.33
N ASP A 87 8.08 1.34 -12.06
CA ASP A 87 8.68 0.13 -12.64
C ASP A 87 7.75 -1.09 -12.53
N TYR A 88 7.15 -1.30 -11.35
CA TYR A 88 6.39 -2.52 -11.03
C TYR A 88 4.88 -2.30 -10.89
N GLN A 89 4.34 -1.19 -11.40
CA GLN A 89 2.91 -0.84 -11.21
C GLN A 89 1.96 -1.93 -11.74
N ASP A 90 2.30 -2.54 -12.89
CA ASP A 90 1.51 -3.59 -13.55
C ASP A 90 2.03 -5.01 -13.25
N ALA A 91 3.07 -5.14 -12.42
CA ALA A 91 3.72 -6.42 -12.19
C ALA A 91 2.91 -7.28 -11.18
N LEU A 92 2.67 -8.55 -11.51
CA LEU A 92 2.11 -9.54 -10.60
C LEU A 92 3.21 -10.48 -10.12
N ALA A 93 3.27 -10.75 -8.81
CA ALA A 93 4.26 -11.63 -8.20
C ALA A 93 3.59 -12.55 -7.17
N ASP A 94 3.62 -13.87 -7.43
CA ASP A 94 2.88 -14.88 -6.65
C ASP A 94 3.28 -14.96 -5.16
N ASN A 95 4.49 -14.54 -4.81
CA ASN A 95 5.07 -14.66 -3.46
C ASN A 95 5.38 -13.32 -2.81
N GLN A 96 4.77 -12.23 -3.26
CA GLN A 96 4.88 -10.93 -2.61
C GLN A 96 3.53 -10.54 -2.04
N PRO A 97 3.47 -9.97 -0.82
CA PRO A 97 2.23 -9.39 -0.34
C PRO A 97 1.77 -8.32 -1.33
N ALA A 98 0.47 -8.29 -1.63
CA ALA A 98 -0.11 -7.19 -2.40
C ALA A 98 0.28 -5.86 -1.74
N VAL A 99 0.84 -4.95 -2.54
CA VAL A 99 1.36 -3.65 -2.08
C VAL A 99 0.24 -2.77 -1.56
#